data_AF-A0A086A042-F1
#
_entry.id   AF-A0A086A042-F1
#
_cell.length_a   1.000
_cell.length_b   1.000
_cell.length_c   1.000
_cell.angle_alpha   90.00
_cell.angle_beta   90.00
_cell.angle_gamma   90.00
#
_symmetry.space_group_name_H-M   'P 1'
#
loop_
_entity.id
_entity.type
_entity.pdbx_description
1 polymer ?
#
loop_
_entity_poly.entity_id
_entity_poly.type
_entity_poly.pdbx_seq_one_letter_code
_entity_poly.pdbx_strand_id
1 'polypeptide(L)'
;MEQIFKINRYVFIALIIISCNKKNDENLKEALKNNLSKSKILFSSFPDTVKVNKVIDGKLQYDVSNIDSTITSSRFLVLVLSTSINKELANYNEVNNNRLLSYVDTLNTGKFEFKAVFEKKGKQILNIVIRDNKFLKNQKNIPPDKMILRTSDCLFSKEVYVVD
;
A
#
# COMPACT_ATOMS: atom_id res chain seq x y z
N MET A 1 21.18 61.90 12.89
CA MET A 1 20.50 60.71 13.43
C MET A 1 19.68 60.02 12.34
N GLU A 2 20.29 59.50 11.26
CA GLU A 2 19.51 58.90 10.15
C GLU A 2 20.15 57.71 9.43
N GLN A 3 21.27 57.16 9.93
CA GLN A 3 21.94 56.03 9.24
C GLN A 3 21.82 54.68 9.95
N ILE A 4 21.29 54.64 11.18
CA ILE A 4 21.20 53.38 11.95
C ILE A 4 19.92 52.57 11.60
N PHE A 5 18.91 53.20 11.00
CA PHE A 5 17.62 52.54 10.74
C PHE A 5 17.50 51.76 9.42
N LYS A 6 18.48 51.83 8.51
CA LYS A 6 18.42 51.09 7.23
C LYS A 6 19.03 49.69 7.26
N ILE A 7 19.92 49.40 8.21
CA ILE A 7 20.62 48.10 8.28
C ILE A 7 19.77 47.02 8.97
N ASN A 8 18.86 47.41 9.88
CA ASN A 8 18.02 46.44 10.61
C ASN A 8 16.90 45.77 9.78
N ARG A 9 16.55 46.31 8.59
CA ARG A 9 15.49 45.73 7.76
C ARG A 9 15.96 44.54 6.92
N TYR A 10 17.24 44.50 6.55
CA TYR A 10 17.80 43.41 5.74
C TYR A 10 18.16 42.16 6.57
N VAL A 11 18.55 42.35 7.85
CA VAL A 11 18.86 41.23 8.75
C VAL A 11 17.60 40.42 9.10
N PHE A 12 16.44 41.08 9.24
CA PHE A 12 15.17 40.40 9.51
C PHE A 12 14.65 39.58 8.32
N ILE A 13 14.92 40.01 7.08
CA ILE A 13 14.50 39.26 5.88
C ILE A 13 15.40 38.04 5.66
N ALA A 14 16.70 38.11 6.01
CA ALA A 14 17.61 36.98 5.95
C ALA A 14 17.25 35.86 6.95
N LEU A 15 16.67 36.20 8.11
CA LEU A 15 16.27 35.21 9.12
C LEU A 15 14.98 34.44 8.79
N ILE A 16 14.11 34.97 7.92
CA ILE A 16 12.88 34.28 7.52
C ILE A 16 13.16 33.16 6.50
N ILE A 17 14.25 33.26 5.73
CA ILE A 17 14.57 32.30 4.65
C ILE A 17 15.28 31.02 5.19
N ILE A 18 15.79 31.05 6.43
CA ILE A 18 16.52 29.90 7.03
C ILE A 18 15.59 29.04 7.92
N SER A 19 14.34 29.47 8.16
CA SER A 19 13.34 28.66 8.89
C SER A 19 12.35 27.93 7.97
N CYS A 20 12.81 27.46 6.81
CA CYS A 20 12.22 26.29 6.18
C CYS A 20 13.10 25.09 6.52
N ASN A 21 12.77 24.44 7.63
CA ASN A 21 13.27 23.13 8.01
C ASN A 21 13.05 22.14 6.86
N LYS A 22 14.02 22.03 5.96
CA LYS A 22 14.26 20.82 5.17
C LYS A 22 14.79 19.75 6.13
N LYS A 23 13.89 19.12 6.89
CA LYS A 23 14.22 17.96 7.71
C LYS A 23 13.20 16.82 7.71
N ASN A 24 12.15 16.88 6.87
CA ASN A 24 11.12 15.85 6.85
C ASN A 24 10.95 15.08 5.53
N ASP A 25 11.57 15.49 4.42
CA ASP A 25 11.37 14.78 3.13
C ASP A 25 12.29 13.57 2.94
N GLU A 26 13.50 13.59 3.49
CA GLU A 26 14.41 12.44 3.39
C GLU A 26 13.94 11.29 4.28
N ASN A 27 13.48 11.56 5.50
CA ASN A 27 12.89 10.53 6.37
C ASN A 27 11.59 9.93 5.79
N LEU A 28 10.75 10.72 5.11
CA LEU A 28 9.54 10.18 4.48
C LEU A 28 9.87 9.34 3.24
N LYS A 29 10.83 9.78 2.43
CA LYS A 29 11.31 9.03 1.25
C LYS A 29 12.12 7.80 1.61
N GLU A 30 12.94 7.85 2.67
CA GLU A 30 13.63 6.69 3.24
C GLU A 30 12.65 5.76 3.93
N ALA A 31 11.63 6.23 4.63
CA ALA A 31 10.58 5.36 5.17
C ALA A 31 9.79 4.67 4.04
N LEU A 32 9.48 5.37 2.95
CA LEU A 32 8.87 4.78 1.75
C LEU A 32 9.80 3.77 1.05
N LYS A 33 11.08 4.10 0.86
CA LYS A 33 12.08 3.19 0.27
C LYS A 33 12.40 1.98 1.14
N ASN A 34 12.48 2.16 2.46
CA ASN A 34 12.75 1.10 3.44
C ASN A 34 11.52 0.21 3.67
N ASN A 35 10.30 0.73 3.48
CA ASN A 35 9.11 -0.11 3.42
C ASN A 35 9.03 -0.90 2.10
N LEU A 36 9.55 -0.38 0.99
CA LEU A 36 9.67 -1.13 -0.26
C LEU A 36 10.69 -2.29 -0.16
N SER A 37 11.79 -2.14 0.58
CA SER A 37 12.79 -3.21 0.73
C SER A 37 12.36 -4.39 1.61
N LYS A 38 11.25 -4.26 2.35
CA LYS A 38 10.56 -5.35 3.08
C LYS A 38 9.22 -5.75 2.49
N SER A 39 8.77 -5.06 1.45
CA SER A 39 7.48 -5.26 0.83
C SER A 39 7.55 -6.44 -0.15
N LYS A 40 6.68 -7.43 0.03
CA LYS A 40 6.44 -8.47 -0.98
C LYS A 40 5.79 -7.93 -2.26
N ILE A 41 5.49 -6.63 -2.34
CA ILE A 41 5.02 -5.98 -3.57
C ILE A 41 6.24 -5.59 -4.41
N LEU A 42 6.37 -6.21 -5.58
CA LEU A 42 7.43 -5.97 -6.56
C LEU A 42 7.11 -4.74 -7.43
N PHE A 43 5.84 -4.54 -7.76
CA PHE A 43 5.38 -3.46 -8.62
C PHE A 43 3.97 -3.05 -8.26
N SER A 44 3.67 -1.75 -8.36
CA SER A 44 2.34 -1.20 -8.25
C SER A 44 2.20 -0.02 -9.19
N SER A 45 1.11 0.02 -9.95
CA SER A 45 0.75 1.12 -10.83
C SER A 45 -0.70 1.50 -10.58
N PHE A 46 -0.88 2.71 -10.09
CA PHE A 46 -2.17 3.35 -9.91
C PHE A 46 -1.92 4.87 -9.95
N PRO A 47 -2.77 5.67 -10.61
CA PRO A 47 -2.57 7.11 -10.73
C PRO A 47 -2.65 7.82 -9.38
N ASP A 48 -1.91 8.94 -9.26
CA ASP A 48 -1.91 9.78 -8.05
C ASP A 48 -3.12 10.72 -7.99
N THR A 49 -3.73 11.00 -9.14
CA THR A 49 -4.92 11.84 -9.25
C THR A 49 -5.98 11.14 -10.09
N VAL A 50 -7.22 11.11 -9.59
CA VAL A 50 -8.34 10.43 -10.24
C VAL A 50 -9.61 11.25 -10.14
N LYS A 51 -10.60 10.92 -10.98
CA LYS A 51 -11.91 11.56 -10.94
C LYS A 51 -12.87 10.81 -10.02
N VAL A 52 -13.70 11.57 -9.32
CA VAL A 52 -14.78 11.03 -8.49
C VAL A 52 -15.75 10.22 -9.35
N ASN A 53 -16.21 9.09 -8.82
CA ASN A 53 -17.16 8.18 -9.47
C ASN A 53 -16.71 7.65 -10.84
N LYS A 54 -15.39 7.68 -11.13
CA LYS A 54 -14.82 7.02 -12.30
C LYS A 54 -14.14 5.71 -11.89
N VAL A 55 -14.31 4.69 -12.75
CA VAL A 55 -13.57 3.43 -12.65
C VAL A 55 -12.15 3.68 -13.13
N ILE A 56 -11.19 3.36 -12.26
CA ILE A 56 -9.76 3.51 -12.53
C ILE A 56 -9.13 2.13 -12.48
N ASP A 57 -8.39 1.79 -13.53
CA ASP A 57 -7.63 0.55 -13.60
C ASP A 57 -6.29 0.69 -12.85
N GLY A 58 -5.93 -0.37 -12.14
CA GLY A 58 -4.69 -0.50 -11.39
C GLY A 58 -4.01 -1.83 -11.66
N LYS A 59 -2.70 -1.86 -11.47
CA LYS A 59 -1.89 -3.08 -11.60
C LYS A 59 -1.03 -3.27 -10.36
N LEU A 60 -0.91 -4.51 -9.92
CA LEU A 60 -0.08 -4.89 -8.77
C LEU A 60 0.65 -6.18 -9.08
N GLN A 61 1.92 -6.27 -8.71
CA GLN A 61 2.69 -7.50 -8.75
C GLN A 61 3.24 -7.84 -7.36
N TYR A 62 2.87 -9.01 -6.88
CA TYR A 62 3.30 -9.61 -5.63
C TYR A 62 4.38 -10.67 -5.87
N ASP A 63 5.35 -10.74 -4.96
CA ASP A 63 6.41 -11.71 -4.97
C ASP A 63 5.91 -13.08 -4.51
N VAL A 64 5.88 -14.00 -5.46
CA VAL A 64 5.48 -15.39 -5.27
C VAL A 64 6.68 -16.35 -5.16
N SER A 65 7.92 -15.87 -5.26
CA SER A 65 9.13 -16.70 -5.32
C SER A 65 9.36 -17.57 -4.07
N ASN A 66 8.85 -17.18 -2.91
CA ASN A 66 9.07 -17.84 -1.62
C ASN A 66 8.23 -19.11 -1.36
N ILE A 67 7.91 -19.89 -2.40
CA ILE A 67 7.15 -21.12 -2.22
C ILE A 67 8.09 -22.30 -1.91
N ASP A 68 7.99 -22.81 -0.69
CA ASP A 68 8.63 -24.08 -0.34
C ASP A 68 7.73 -25.23 -0.82
N SER A 69 8.07 -25.79 -1.98
CA SER A 69 7.34 -26.90 -2.60
C SER A 69 7.50 -28.22 -1.85
N THR A 70 8.44 -28.33 -0.90
CA THR A 70 8.60 -29.54 -0.08
C THR A 70 7.49 -29.63 0.96
N ILE A 71 7.03 -28.48 1.49
CA ILE A 71 6.01 -28.38 2.54
C ILE A 71 4.65 -27.95 1.98
N THR A 72 4.61 -27.14 0.92
CA THR A 72 3.37 -26.57 0.37
C THR A 72 2.78 -27.49 -0.70
N SER A 73 1.50 -27.85 -0.56
CA SER A 73 0.73 -28.63 -1.52
C SER A 73 0.20 -27.73 -2.64
N SER A 74 -0.52 -26.68 -2.25
CA SER A 74 -1.05 -25.68 -3.17
C SER A 74 -1.09 -24.30 -2.51
N ARG A 75 -1.18 -23.27 -3.34
CA ARG A 75 -1.21 -21.87 -2.92
C ARG A 75 -2.23 -21.14 -3.77
N PHE A 76 -2.86 -20.13 -3.19
CA PHE A 76 -3.61 -19.14 -3.94
C PHE A 76 -3.52 -17.81 -3.21
N LEU A 77 -3.63 -16.72 -3.97
CA LEU A 77 -3.60 -15.38 -3.43
C LEU A 77 -4.98 -14.77 -3.52
N VAL A 78 -5.33 -13.95 -2.52
CA VAL A 78 -6.56 -13.14 -2.54
C VAL A 78 -6.15 -11.69 -2.37
N LEU A 79 -6.38 -10.88 -3.39
CA LEU A 79 -6.28 -9.42 -3.30
C LEU A 79 -7.63 -8.86 -2.89
N VAL A 80 -7.67 -8.05 -1.85
CA VAL A 80 -8.85 -7.33 -1.38
C VAL A 80 -8.53 -5.85 -1.35
N LEU A 81 -9.45 -5.01 -1.83
CA LEU A 81 -9.24 -3.56 -1.86
C LEU A 81 -10.42 -2.78 -1.31
N SER A 82 -10.14 -1.61 -0.73
CA SER A 82 -11.11 -0.68 -0.16
C SER A 82 -10.68 0.76 -0.40
N THR A 83 -11.64 1.63 -0.72
CA THR A 83 -11.46 3.09 -0.87
C THR A 83 -12.23 3.90 0.17
N SER A 84 -12.96 3.24 1.07
CA SER A 84 -13.78 3.88 2.11
C SER A 84 -13.04 4.06 3.44
N ILE A 85 -11.90 3.40 3.61
CA ILE A 85 -11.06 3.51 4.79
C ILE A 85 -9.98 4.56 4.56
N ASN A 86 -10.08 5.69 5.26
CA ASN A 86 -9.07 6.76 5.18
C ASN A 86 -8.00 6.60 6.30
N LYS A 87 -7.36 5.44 6.33
CA LYS A 87 -6.30 5.04 7.26
C LYS A 87 -5.18 4.39 6.45
N GLU A 88 -3.92 4.72 6.74
CA GLU A 88 -2.78 4.05 6.13
C GLU A 88 -2.63 2.62 6.67
N LEU A 89 -2.27 1.67 5.79
CA LEU A 89 -2.03 0.27 6.14
C LEU A 89 -3.17 -0.40 6.94
N ALA A 90 -4.42 -0.24 6.48
CA ALA A 90 -5.56 -0.95 7.07
C ALA A 90 -5.35 -2.48 7.01
N ASN A 91 -5.70 -3.18 8.08
CA ASN A 91 -5.50 -4.64 8.15
C ASN A 91 -6.53 -5.40 7.30
N TYR A 92 -6.32 -6.71 7.10
CA TYR A 92 -7.21 -7.52 6.27
C TYR A 92 -8.67 -7.44 6.69
N ASN A 93 -8.97 -7.54 7.99
CA ASN A 93 -10.36 -7.58 8.45
C ASN A 93 -11.05 -6.23 8.22
N GLU A 94 -10.34 -5.12 8.47
CA GLU A 94 -10.83 -3.77 8.16
C GLU A 94 -11.17 -3.65 6.67
N VAL A 95 -10.24 -4.02 5.80
CA VAL A 95 -10.39 -3.93 4.34
C VAL A 95 -11.45 -4.88 3.81
N ASN A 96 -11.55 -6.11 4.34
CA ASN A 96 -12.53 -7.10 3.92
C ASN A 96 -13.96 -6.73 4.36
N ASN A 97 -14.13 -6.13 5.54
CA ASN A 97 -15.44 -5.67 6.01
C ASN A 97 -15.94 -4.45 5.23
N ASN A 98 -15.03 -3.65 4.66
CA ASN A 98 -15.33 -2.47 3.85
C ASN A 98 -14.89 -2.67 2.40
N ARG A 99 -14.99 -3.90 1.91
CA ARG A 99 -14.44 -4.31 0.63
C ARG A 99 -15.16 -3.62 -0.52
N LEU A 100 -14.38 -2.98 -1.39
CA LEU A 100 -14.84 -2.57 -2.70
C LEU A 100 -14.83 -3.78 -3.66
N LEU A 101 -13.67 -4.42 -3.83
CA LEU A 101 -13.50 -5.57 -4.72
C LEU A 101 -12.52 -6.61 -4.15
N SER A 102 -12.61 -7.85 -4.65
CA SER A 102 -11.67 -8.93 -4.38
C SER A 102 -11.34 -9.70 -5.65
N TYR A 103 -10.10 -10.16 -5.75
CA TYR A 103 -9.55 -10.94 -6.85
C TYR A 103 -8.82 -12.15 -6.30
N VAL A 104 -8.94 -13.28 -6.99
CA VAL A 104 -8.27 -14.53 -6.60
C VAL A 104 -7.31 -14.95 -7.70
N ASP A 105 -6.05 -15.15 -7.34
CA ASP A 105 -5.03 -15.73 -8.21
C ASP A 105 -4.74 -17.16 -7.76
N THR A 106 -5.37 -18.13 -8.45
CA THR A 106 -5.16 -19.56 -8.24
C THR A 106 -3.94 -20.10 -8.99
N LEU A 107 -3.43 -19.34 -9.96
CA LEU A 107 -2.27 -19.70 -10.77
C LEU A 107 -0.95 -19.27 -10.12
N ASN A 108 -1.02 -18.52 -9.02
CA ASN A 108 0.13 -17.98 -8.28
C ASN A 108 1.09 -17.18 -9.17
N THR A 109 0.55 -16.39 -10.09
CA THR A 109 1.34 -15.46 -10.90
C THR A 109 1.77 -14.23 -10.11
N GLY A 110 1.05 -13.90 -9.04
CA GLY A 110 1.22 -12.69 -8.25
C GLY A 110 0.79 -11.42 -9.00
N LYS A 111 0.21 -11.53 -10.20
CA LYS A 111 -0.17 -10.38 -11.03
C LYS A 111 -1.66 -10.12 -10.90
N PHE A 112 -1.99 -8.89 -10.53
CA PHE A 112 -3.37 -8.44 -10.40
C PHE A 112 -3.61 -7.22 -11.29
N GLU A 113 -4.66 -7.28 -12.08
CA GLU A 113 -5.28 -6.12 -12.71
C GLU A 113 -6.60 -5.87 -11.98
N PHE A 114 -6.70 -4.71 -11.33
CA PHE A 114 -7.81 -4.39 -10.45
C PHE A 114 -8.45 -3.06 -10.82
N LYS A 115 -9.67 -2.84 -10.32
CA LYS A 115 -10.42 -1.61 -10.50
C LYS A 115 -10.69 -0.95 -9.16
N ALA A 116 -10.66 0.37 -9.14
CA ALA A 116 -11.06 1.16 -7.98
C ALA A 116 -11.96 2.32 -8.39
N VAL A 117 -12.81 2.75 -7.45
CA VAL A 117 -13.70 3.90 -7.59
C VAL A 117 -13.65 4.67 -6.28
N PHE A 118 -13.62 6.00 -6.37
CA PHE A 118 -13.69 6.90 -5.22
C PHE A 118 -14.96 7.74 -5.27
N GLU A 119 -15.70 7.76 -4.17
CA GLU A 119 -17.00 8.45 -4.09
C GLU A 119 -16.88 9.88 -3.53
N LYS A 120 -15.73 10.22 -2.93
CA LYS A 120 -15.49 11.48 -2.24
C LYS A 120 -14.26 12.18 -2.80
N LYS A 121 -14.36 13.51 -2.95
CA LYS A 121 -13.25 14.37 -3.37
C LYS A 121 -12.16 14.48 -2.31
N GLY A 122 -11.04 15.06 -2.71
CA GLY A 122 -9.92 15.39 -1.84
C GLY A 122 -8.95 14.24 -1.67
N LYS A 123 -8.14 14.32 -0.60
CA LYS A 123 -7.15 13.30 -0.25
C LYS A 123 -7.86 12.05 0.29
N GLN A 124 -7.71 10.94 -0.42
CA GLN A 124 -8.27 9.63 -0.08
C GLN A 124 -7.15 8.58 -0.07
N ILE A 125 -7.42 7.41 0.52
CA ILE A 125 -6.48 6.29 0.56
C ILE A 125 -7.10 5.07 -0.12
N LEU A 126 -6.38 4.52 -1.09
CA LEU A 126 -6.60 3.17 -1.60
C LEU A 126 -5.88 2.20 -0.67
N ASN A 127 -6.64 1.37 0.04
CA ASN A 127 -6.11 0.27 0.83
C ASN A 127 -6.23 -1.04 0.03
N ILE A 128 -5.13 -1.78 -0.05
CA ILE A 128 -5.04 -3.09 -0.69
C ILE A 128 -4.39 -4.06 0.29
N VAL A 129 -4.99 -5.25 0.42
CA VAL A 129 -4.42 -6.35 1.18
C VAL A 129 -4.33 -7.58 0.30
N ILE A 130 -3.16 -8.21 0.25
CA ILE A 130 -2.98 -9.52 -0.36
C ILE A 130 -2.87 -10.56 0.74
N ARG A 131 -3.84 -11.47 0.80
CA ARG A 131 -3.79 -12.66 1.64
C ARG A 131 -3.21 -13.83 0.83
N ASP A 132 -2.05 -14.30 1.27
CA ASP A 132 -1.35 -15.46 0.73
C ASP A 132 -1.77 -16.71 1.51
N ASN A 133 -2.50 -17.61 0.83
CA ASN A 133 -3.03 -18.83 1.39
C ASN A 133 -2.19 -20.02 0.89
N LYS A 134 -1.60 -20.78 1.81
CA LYS A 134 -0.78 -21.97 1.50
C LYS A 134 -1.39 -23.19 2.18
N PHE A 135 -1.85 -24.16 1.40
CA PHE A 135 -2.22 -25.48 1.90
C PHE A 135 -0.95 -26.30 2.07
N LEU A 136 -0.75 -26.86 3.26
CA LEU A 136 0.41 -27.70 3.55
C LEU A 136 0.15 -29.14 3.10
N LYS A 137 1.21 -29.85 2.70
CA LYS A 137 1.14 -31.29 2.44
C LYS A 137 0.87 -32.04 3.75
N ASN A 138 0.19 -33.17 3.66
CA ASN A 138 -0.02 -34.04 4.81
C ASN A 138 1.33 -34.50 5.38
N GLN A 139 1.55 -34.23 6.66
CA GLN A 139 2.70 -34.71 7.40
C GLN A 139 2.35 -36.05 8.05
N LYS A 140 3.34 -36.90 8.34
CA LYS A 140 3.14 -38.25 8.90
C LYS A 140 2.29 -38.28 10.17
N ASN A 141 2.21 -37.18 10.92
CA ASN A 141 1.48 -37.07 12.18
C ASN A 141 0.10 -36.40 12.04
N ILE A 142 -0.34 -36.09 10.83
CA ILE A 142 -1.64 -35.45 10.57
C ILE A 142 -2.57 -36.50 9.95
N PRO A 143 -3.77 -36.71 10.51
CA PRO A 143 -4.79 -37.56 9.90
C PRO A 143 -5.04 -37.19 8.42
N PRO A 144 -5.17 -38.17 7.52
CA PRO A 144 -5.23 -37.93 6.07
C PRO A 144 -6.44 -37.08 5.63
N ASP A 145 -7.47 -37.00 6.46
CA ASP A 145 -8.69 -36.19 6.32
C ASP A 145 -8.52 -34.72 6.74
N LYS A 146 -7.38 -34.33 7.31
CA LYS A 146 -7.14 -32.96 7.80
C LYS A 146 -6.19 -32.19 6.89
N MET A 147 -6.65 -31.04 6.39
CA MET A 147 -5.80 -30.06 5.71
C MET A 147 -5.37 -28.94 6.67
N ILE A 148 -4.11 -28.52 6.57
CA ILE A 148 -3.61 -27.32 7.25
C ILE A 148 -3.50 -26.18 6.25
N LEU A 149 -4.17 -25.07 6.56
CA LEU A 149 -4.07 -23.81 5.83
C LEU A 149 -3.22 -22.82 6.62
N ARG A 150 -2.15 -22.31 6.00
CA ARG A 150 -1.36 -21.20 6.53
C ARG A 150 -1.65 -19.94 5.74
N THR A 151 -1.97 -18.86 6.45
CA THR A 151 -2.28 -17.55 5.85
C THR A 151 -1.23 -16.51 6.24
N SER A 152 -0.87 -15.62 5.32
CA SER A 152 -0.11 -14.42 5.64
C SER A 152 -0.64 -13.23 4.86
N ASP A 153 -0.70 -12.07 5.50
CA ASP A 153 -1.25 -10.85 4.89
C ASP A 153 -0.12 -9.88 4.54
N CYS A 154 -0.22 -9.25 3.37
CA CYS A 154 0.63 -8.15 2.94
C CYS A 154 -0.26 -6.91 2.74
N LEU A 155 0.03 -5.86 3.50
CA LEU A 155 -0.73 -4.62 3.49
C LEU A 155 -0.03 -3.61 2.58
N PHE A 156 -0.83 -2.92 1.76
CA PHE A 156 -0.38 -1.85 0.87
C PHE A 156 -1.41 -0.72 0.91
N SER A 157 -0.93 0.52 1.01
CA SER A 157 -1.80 1.68 0.90
C SER A 157 -1.19 2.70 -0.03
N LYS A 158 -2.03 3.38 -0.80
CA LYS A 158 -1.64 4.47 -1.68
C LYS A 158 -2.56 5.67 -1.45
N GLU A 159 -1.96 6.82 -1.21
CA GLU A 159 -2.67 8.09 -1.22
C GLU A 159 -3.04 8.49 -2.65
N VAL A 160 -4.28 8.96 -2.83
CA VAL A 160 -4.82 9.38 -4.11
C VAL A 160 -5.58 10.69 -3.92
N TYR A 161 -5.34 11.66 -4.81
CA TYR A 161 -6.10 12.90 -4.84
C TYR A 161 -7.29 12.79 -5.79
N VAL A 162 -8.50 12.96 -5.27
CA VAL A 162 -9.74 12.79 -6.03
C VAL A 162 -10.32 14.14 -6.41
N VAL A 163 -10.45 14.38 -7.72
CA VAL A 163 -10.99 15.61 -8.33
C VAL A 163 -12.31 15.33 -9.04
N ASP A 164 -12.91 16.37 -9.60
CA ASP A 164 -14.11 16.28 -10.46
C ASP A 164 -13.88 15.58 -11.81
#